data_AF-A0AAU9VT18-F1
#
_entry.id   AF-A0AAU9VT18-F1
#
_cell.length_a   1.000
_cell.length_b   1.000
_cell.length_c   1.000
_cell.angle_alpha   90.00
_cell.angle_beta   90.00
_cell.angle_gamma   90.00
#
_symmetry.space_group_name_H-M   'P 1'
#
loop_
_entity.id
_entity.type
_entity.pdbx_description
1 polymer ?
#
loop_
_entity_poly.entity_id
_entity_poly.type
_entity_poly.pdbx_seq_one_letter_code
_entity_poly.pdbx_strand_id
1 'polypeptide(L)'
;MLLTALPQQRIDRRDAAINICCTDFEEAYVRWDDEDNNNNNKRGGTLPEGYYDHNTRIEYCCRTDGDATEAIRLPIGSPFVLIKANTQICQKMDGMTHKPEYFAWDSEDKDPQANIHGPINVELGSNRKIKVHYCYYT
;
A
#
# COMPACT_ATOMS: atom_id res chain seq x y z
N MET A 1 15.93 -3.18 -7.82
CA MET A 1 16.00 -3.02 -6.35
C MET A 1 15.65 -1.58 -6.03
N LEU A 2 14.37 -1.31 -5.78
CA LEU A 2 13.89 -0.08 -5.16
C LEU A 2 12.58 -0.48 -4.45
N LEU A 3 12.66 -0.60 -3.13
CA LEU A 3 11.52 -0.88 -2.27
C LEU A 3 11.09 0.46 -1.69
N THR A 4 10.26 1.13 -2.46
CA THR A 4 9.64 2.39 -2.10
C THR A 4 8.33 2.41 -2.86
N ALA A 5 7.20 2.55 -2.17
CA ALA A 5 6.17 3.41 -2.73
C ALA A 5 6.80 4.81 -2.75
N LEU A 6 7.53 5.14 -3.82
CA LEU A 6 7.85 6.53 -4.08
C LEU A 6 6.49 7.22 -4.26
N PRO A 7 6.27 8.42 -3.71
CA PRO A 7 5.31 9.31 -4.35
C PRO A 7 5.82 9.43 -5.79
N GLN A 8 5.10 8.82 -6.75
CA GLN A 8 5.51 8.87 -8.15
C GLN A 8 5.73 10.34 -8.48
N GLN A 9 6.97 10.70 -8.82
CA GLN A 9 7.25 12.02 -9.35
C GLN A 9 6.57 12.09 -10.71
N ARG A 10 5.33 12.61 -10.70
CA ARG A 10 4.60 13.25 -11.80
C ARG A 10 5.03 12.76 -13.20
N ILE A 11 4.61 11.55 -13.57
CA ILE A 11 4.69 11.09 -14.96
C ILE A 11 3.62 11.86 -15.76
N ASP A 12 4.06 12.59 -16.78
CA ASP A 12 3.22 13.43 -17.64
C ASP A 12 2.17 12.55 -18.36
N ARG A 13 0.88 12.88 -18.17
CA ARG A 13 -0.27 12.10 -18.62
C ARG A 13 -0.51 12.24 -20.13
N ARG A 14 0.48 11.91 -20.97
CA ARG A 14 0.36 12.12 -22.43
C ARG A 14 0.73 10.95 -23.33
N ASP A 15 0.95 9.75 -22.82
CA ASP A 15 1.13 8.58 -23.69
C ASP A 15 0.22 7.41 -23.27
N ALA A 16 -0.69 7.06 -24.19
CA ALA A 16 -1.68 6.01 -24.04
C ALA A 16 -1.04 4.62 -24.14
N ALA A 17 -0.62 4.10 -22.98
CA ALA A 17 -0.53 2.69 -22.57
C ALA A 17 0.25 2.64 -21.24
N ILE A 18 -0.29 3.28 -20.19
CA ILE A 18 0.43 3.39 -18.91
C ILE A 18 0.23 2.07 -18.16
N ASN A 19 1.21 1.18 -18.23
CA ASN A 19 1.45 0.24 -17.13
C ASN A 19 1.69 1.11 -15.90
N ILE A 20 0.80 1.06 -14.90
CA ILE A 20 0.88 1.91 -13.69
C ILE A 20 2.19 1.65 -12.95
N CYS A 21 2.76 0.46 -13.16
CA CYS A 21 3.97 0.02 -12.54
C CYS A 21 5.16 -0.08 -13.51
N CYS A 22 6.35 0.09 -12.96
CA CYS A 22 7.59 -0.18 -13.69
C CYS A 22 7.66 -1.65 -14.10
N THR A 23 8.49 -1.97 -15.09
CA THR A 23 8.83 -3.35 -15.44
C THR A 23 9.27 -4.12 -14.19
N ASP A 24 8.81 -5.37 -14.06
CA ASP A 24 9.03 -6.28 -12.92
C ASP A 24 8.29 -5.91 -11.62
N PHE A 25 7.35 -4.97 -11.67
CA PHE A 25 6.40 -4.71 -10.60
C PHE A 25 5.00 -5.15 -11.02
N GLU A 26 4.28 -5.72 -10.07
CA GLU A 26 2.88 -6.11 -10.20
C GLU A 26 1.99 -5.01 -9.62
N GLU A 27 0.93 -4.68 -10.36
CA GLU A 27 -0.11 -3.78 -9.88
C GLU A 27 -0.87 -4.41 -8.72
N ALA A 28 -1.15 -3.62 -7.68
CA ALA A 28 -1.99 -4.00 -6.57
C ALA A 28 -2.82 -2.80 -6.12
N TYR A 29 -3.97 -3.05 -5.49
CA TYR A 29 -4.75 -1.99 -4.87
C TYR A 29 -5.53 -2.49 -3.67
N VAL A 30 -5.89 -1.52 -2.83
CA VAL A 30 -6.89 -1.69 -1.78
C VAL A 30 -7.95 -0.64 -2.00
N ARG A 31 -9.21 -1.08 -2.07
CA ARG A 31 -10.38 -0.21 -2.11
C ARG A 31 -11.14 -0.37 -0.81
N TRP A 32 -11.34 0.76 -0.15
CA TRP A 32 -12.29 0.95 0.92
C TRP A 32 -13.60 1.41 0.30
N ASP A 33 -14.66 0.71 0.66
CA ASP A 33 -16.02 1.23 0.49
C ASP A 33 -16.25 2.11 1.72
N ASP A 34 -16.02 3.41 1.56
CA ASP A 34 -16.08 4.34 2.67
C ASP A 34 -17.53 4.51 3.11
N GLU A 35 -17.76 4.89 4.37
CA GLU A 35 -19.13 5.08 4.89
C GLU A 35 -19.96 6.03 4.01
N ASP A 36 -21.17 5.61 3.66
CA ASP A 36 -22.12 6.37 2.84
C ASP A 36 -22.81 7.49 3.62
N ASN A 37 -22.98 7.29 4.94
CA ASN A 37 -23.79 8.14 5.81
C ASN A 37 -22.97 8.72 6.96
N ASN A 38 -23.14 10.01 7.25
CA ASN A 38 -22.37 10.73 8.27
C ASN A 38 -20.85 10.57 8.14
N ASN A 39 -20.38 10.40 6.90
CA ASN A 39 -18.97 10.26 6.59
C ASN A 39 -18.20 11.53 6.96
N ASN A 40 -17.14 11.38 7.75
CA ASN A 40 -16.23 12.46 8.13
C ASN A 40 -14.88 12.36 7.41
N ASN A 41 -14.83 11.67 6.27
CA ASN A 41 -13.62 11.54 5.46
C ASN A 41 -13.09 12.91 5.04
N LYS A 42 -11.81 13.12 5.32
CA LYS A 42 -11.05 14.32 4.93
C LYS A 42 -9.71 13.86 4.43
N ARG A 43 -9.26 14.48 3.34
CA ARG A 43 -7.93 14.25 2.75
C ARG A 43 -7.18 15.57 2.59
N GLY A 44 -5.87 15.54 2.73
CA GLY A 44 -5.00 16.70 2.58
C GLY A 44 -3.53 16.29 2.58
N GLY A 45 -2.65 17.24 2.29
CA GLY A 45 -1.22 16.98 2.17
C GLY A 45 -0.84 16.21 0.90
N THR A 46 0.26 15.48 0.96
CA THR A 46 0.68 14.57 -0.12
C THR A 46 -0.01 13.23 0.08
N LEU A 47 -0.76 12.80 -0.92
CA LEU A 47 -1.50 11.54 -0.89
C LEU A 47 -0.76 10.48 -1.72
N PRO A 48 -0.90 9.19 -1.38
CA PRO A 48 -0.55 8.10 -2.28
C PRO A 48 -1.25 8.20 -3.64
N GLU A 49 -0.75 7.47 -4.62
CA GLU A 49 -1.47 7.32 -5.89
C GLU A 49 -2.78 6.57 -5.65
N GLY A 50 -3.87 7.04 -6.26
CA GLY A 50 -5.18 6.49 -5.98
C GLY A 50 -6.35 7.35 -6.40
N TYR A 51 -7.54 6.83 -6.12
CA TYR A 51 -8.82 7.48 -6.30
C TYR A 51 -9.42 7.80 -4.94
N TYR A 52 -9.81 9.06 -4.77
CA TYR A 52 -10.36 9.57 -3.52
C TYR A 52 -11.70 10.25 -3.85
N ASP A 53 -12.68 9.47 -4.27
CA ASP A 53 -13.99 9.97 -4.66
C ASP A 53 -14.98 9.86 -3.49
N HIS A 54 -16.11 9.20 -3.68
CA HIS A 54 -17.01 8.79 -2.62
C HIS A 54 -16.36 7.71 -1.74
N ASN A 55 -15.56 6.86 -2.39
CA ASN A 55 -14.78 5.79 -1.80
C ASN A 55 -13.28 6.06 -1.94
N THR A 56 -12.47 5.26 -1.25
CA THR A 56 -11.02 5.38 -1.32
C THR A 56 -10.43 4.15 -1.98
N ARG A 57 -9.60 4.35 -3.01
CA ARG A 57 -8.77 3.29 -3.59
C ARG A 57 -7.33 3.76 -3.65
N ILE A 58 -6.41 3.02 -3.05
CA ILE A 58 -4.98 3.30 -3.11
C ILE A 58 -4.33 2.27 -4.03
N GLU A 59 -3.54 2.76 -4.99
CA GLU A 59 -2.76 1.94 -5.92
C GLU A 59 -1.35 1.69 -5.38
N TYR A 60 -0.84 0.51 -5.65
CA TYR A 60 0.48 0.05 -5.25
C TYR A 60 1.18 -0.62 -6.42
N CYS A 61 2.50 -0.50 -6.43
CA CYS A 61 3.38 -1.32 -7.26
C CYS A 61 4.17 -2.22 -6.35
N CYS A 62 3.87 -3.51 -6.41
CA CYS A 62 4.45 -4.53 -5.57
C CYS A 62 5.54 -5.28 -6.34
N ARG A 63 6.58 -5.68 -5.63
CA ARG A 63 7.59 -6.61 -6.13
C ARG A 63 7.50 -7.90 -5.35
N THR A 64 7.45 -9.02 -6.07
CA THR A 64 7.23 -10.38 -5.54
C THR A 64 8.36 -11.34 -5.91
N ASP A 65 9.38 -10.84 -6.62
CA ASP A 65 10.51 -11.57 -7.19
C ASP A 65 11.66 -11.83 -6.20
N GLY A 66 11.50 -11.44 -4.93
CA GLY A 66 12.56 -11.45 -3.91
C GLY A 66 12.23 -12.30 -2.68
N ASP A 67 13.26 -12.56 -1.87
CA ASP A 67 13.15 -13.23 -0.57
C ASP A 67 13.28 -12.20 0.57
N ALA A 68 12.26 -12.11 1.42
CA ALA A 68 12.23 -11.17 2.53
C ALA A 68 13.29 -11.46 3.62
N THR A 69 13.91 -12.65 3.63
CA THR A 69 14.99 -13.00 4.56
C THR A 69 16.38 -12.52 4.10
N GLU A 70 16.53 -12.24 2.80
CA GLU A 70 17.75 -11.71 2.21
C GLU A 70 17.81 -10.19 2.34
N ALA A 71 18.93 -9.64 2.83
CA ALA A 71 19.01 -8.23 3.17
C ALA A 71 19.10 -7.32 1.93
N ILE A 72 18.35 -6.22 1.95
CA ILE A 72 18.42 -5.16 0.93
C ILE A 72 18.99 -3.85 1.49
N ARG A 73 19.45 -2.98 0.59
CA ARG A 73 19.90 -1.62 0.87
C ARG A 73 18.92 -0.63 0.27
N LEU A 74 18.38 0.25 1.12
CA LEU A 74 17.67 1.47 0.72
C LEU A 74 18.28 2.65 1.47
N PRO A 75 17.93 3.90 1.14
CA PRO A 75 18.34 5.05 1.94
C PRO A 75 17.87 4.93 3.40
N ILE A 76 18.81 4.96 4.35
CA ILE A 76 18.56 4.79 5.79
C ILE A 76 18.59 6.13 6.56
N GLY A 77 18.56 7.26 5.87
CA GLY A 77 18.73 8.59 6.47
C GLY A 77 17.57 9.04 7.36
N SER A 78 16.42 8.38 7.28
CA SER A 78 15.25 8.60 8.12
C SER A 78 14.41 7.33 8.21
N PRO A 79 13.62 7.14 9.28
CA PRO A 79 12.65 6.05 9.35
C PRO A 79 11.67 6.07 8.18
N PHE A 80 11.21 4.89 7.76
CA PHE A 80 10.19 4.75 6.73
C PHE A 80 9.36 3.47 6.93
N VAL A 81 8.30 3.34 6.13
CA VAL A 81 7.44 2.16 6.11
C VAL A 81 7.54 1.45 4.77
N LEU A 82 7.53 0.11 4.80
CA LEU A 82 7.30 -0.71 3.61
C LEU A 82 6.02 -1.51 3.80
N ILE A 83 5.11 -1.41 2.84
CA ILE A 83 3.92 -2.26 2.79
C ILE A 83 4.36 -3.68 2.38
N LYS A 84 3.82 -4.69 3.06
CA LYS A 84 4.18 -6.09 2.78
C LYS A 84 3.51 -6.57 1.50
N ALA A 85 4.28 -7.23 0.63
CA ALA A 85 3.79 -7.80 -0.61
C ALA A 85 4.00 -9.32 -0.64
N ASN A 86 2.91 -10.10 -0.72
CA ASN A 86 2.92 -11.57 -0.76
C ASN A 86 3.81 -12.27 0.31
N THR A 87 3.97 -11.65 1.48
CA THR A 87 4.77 -12.20 2.59
C THR A 87 4.20 -11.79 3.95
N GLN A 88 4.36 -12.65 4.94
CA GLN A 88 3.98 -12.37 6.34
C GLN A 88 5.11 -11.76 7.16
N ILE A 89 6.37 -11.94 6.72
CA ILE A 89 7.55 -11.40 7.42
C ILE A 89 7.97 -10.05 6.84
N CYS A 90 8.78 -9.32 7.59
CA CYS A 90 9.36 -8.07 7.10
C CYS A 90 10.62 -8.33 6.28
N GLN A 91 10.78 -7.54 5.23
CA GLN A 91 11.98 -7.51 4.41
C GLN A 91 13.20 -7.15 5.27
N LYS A 92 14.21 -8.00 5.31
CA LYS A 92 15.47 -7.71 5.99
C LYS A 92 16.18 -6.56 5.28
N MET A 93 16.78 -5.66 6.06
CA MET A 93 17.49 -4.50 5.53
C MET A 93 18.85 -4.32 6.19
N ASP A 94 19.84 -3.95 5.37
CA ASP A 94 21.16 -3.58 5.86
C ASP A 94 21.07 -2.27 6.64
N GLY A 95 21.56 -2.27 7.88
CA GLY A 95 21.69 -1.07 8.69
C GLY A 95 20.39 -0.55 9.32
N MET A 96 19.29 -1.32 9.29
CA MET A 96 18.03 -0.95 9.94
C MET A 96 17.42 -2.10 10.72
N THR A 97 16.69 -1.75 11.76
CA THR A 97 15.79 -2.67 12.48
C THR A 97 14.37 -2.48 11.98
N HIS A 98 13.50 -3.48 12.14
CA HIS A 98 12.11 -3.37 11.72
C HIS A 98 11.13 -3.88 12.78
N LYS A 99 9.93 -3.32 12.75
CA LYS A 99 8.78 -3.79 13.52
C LYS A 99 7.59 -4.04 12.59
N PRO A 100 6.97 -5.24 12.60
CA PRO A 100 5.73 -5.47 11.88
C PRO A 100 4.60 -4.69 12.55
N GLU A 101 3.81 -3.99 11.74
CA GLU A 101 2.67 -3.18 12.16
C GLU A 101 1.54 -3.32 11.15
N TYR A 102 0.38 -2.75 11.47
CA TYR A 102 -0.73 -2.64 10.53
C TYR A 102 -1.46 -1.32 10.73
N PHE A 103 -2.03 -0.82 9.65
CA PHE A 103 -3.10 0.17 9.71
C PHE A 103 -4.42 -0.57 9.70
N ALA A 104 -5.39 -0.10 10.46
CA ALA A 104 -6.74 -0.64 10.47
C ALA A 104 -7.73 0.49 10.20
N TRP A 105 -8.57 0.30 9.19
CA TRP A 105 -9.65 1.22 8.85
C TRP A 105 -10.97 0.49 8.86
N ASP A 106 -11.99 1.21 9.33
CA ASP A 106 -13.39 0.82 9.15
C ASP A 106 -13.81 1.08 7.70
N SER A 107 -14.83 0.36 7.25
CA SER A 107 -15.45 0.44 5.93
C SER A 107 -16.96 0.33 6.12
N GLU A 108 -17.73 0.63 5.07
CA GLU A 108 -19.20 0.69 5.06
C GLU A 108 -19.90 -0.41 5.87
N ASP A 109 -20.79 0.05 6.74
CA ASP A 109 -21.60 -0.77 7.63
C ASP A 109 -22.72 -1.55 6.93
N LYS A 110 -23.17 -1.14 5.76
CA LYS A 110 -24.28 -1.75 5.02
C LYS A 110 -23.84 -2.09 3.60
N ASP A 111 -23.75 -3.38 3.33
CA ASP A 111 -23.33 -3.91 2.02
C ASP A 111 -21.90 -3.51 1.62
N PRO A 112 -20.87 -3.83 2.43
CA PRO A 112 -19.50 -3.41 2.16
C PRO A 112 -19.00 -3.97 0.83
N GLN A 113 -18.58 -3.07 -0.07
CA GLN A 113 -18.01 -3.40 -1.38
C GLN A 113 -16.49 -3.21 -1.44
N ALA A 114 -15.84 -3.23 -0.27
CA ALA A 114 -14.38 -3.20 -0.16
C ALA A 114 -13.75 -4.36 -0.93
N ASN A 115 -12.68 -4.08 -1.67
CA ASN A 115 -12.01 -5.09 -2.47
C ASN A 115 -10.49 -4.88 -2.57
N ILE A 116 -9.77 -5.97 -2.80
CA ILE A 116 -8.31 -6.01 -2.87
C ILE A 116 -7.91 -6.68 -4.17
N HIS A 117 -6.79 -6.25 -4.74
CA HIS A 117 -6.18 -6.87 -5.90
C HIS A 117 -4.66 -6.88 -5.79
N GLY A 118 -4.05 -7.85 -6.44
CA GLY A 118 -2.61 -7.97 -6.56
C GLY A 118 -1.94 -8.45 -5.28
N PRO A 119 -0.59 -8.50 -5.29
CA PRO A 119 0.18 -9.15 -4.24
C PRO A 119 0.42 -8.25 -3.03
N ILE A 120 -0.64 -7.70 -2.42
CA ILE A 120 -0.57 -6.88 -1.20
C ILE A 120 -1.05 -7.67 0.02
N ASN A 121 -0.35 -7.54 1.15
CA ASN A 121 -0.73 -8.23 2.39
C ASN A 121 -1.78 -7.41 3.16
N VAL A 122 -3.03 -7.82 2.99
CA VAL A 122 -4.20 -7.16 3.58
C VAL A 122 -5.16 -8.20 4.12
N GLU A 123 -5.68 -7.95 5.32
CA GLU A 123 -6.77 -8.73 5.91
C GLU A 123 -8.11 -8.02 5.68
N LEU A 124 -9.07 -8.72 5.07
CA LEU A 124 -10.49 -8.35 5.11
C LEU A 124 -11.12 -9.02 6.34
N GLY A 125 -11.24 -8.26 7.43
CA GLY A 125 -11.83 -8.75 8.67
C GLY A 125 -13.35 -8.93 8.54
N SER A 126 -13.89 -9.90 9.29
CA SER A 126 -15.34 -10.18 9.35
C SER A 126 -16.20 -8.99 9.81
N ASN A 127 -15.59 -7.99 10.45
CA ASN A 127 -16.24 -6.78 10.95
C ASN A 127 -15.99 -5.57 10.05
N ARG A 128 -15.83 -5.75 8.73
CA ARG A 128 -15.66 -4.65 7.75
C ARG A 128 -14.36 -3.84 7.94
N LYS A 129 -13.43 -4.39 8.71
CA LYS A 129 -12.14 -3.76 8.98
C LYS A 129 -11.11 -4.26 8.00
N ILE A 130 -10.53 -3.35 7.25
CA ILE A 130 -9.41 -3.64 6.36
C ILE A 130 -8.12 -3.37 7.13
N LYS A 131 -7.26 -4.38 7.25
CA LYS A 131 -5.92 -4.20 7.82
C LYS A 131 -4.85 -4.30 6.74
N VAL A 132 -4.08 -3.24 6.56
CA VAL A 132 -2.93 -3.23 5.64
C VAL A 132 -1.67 -3.40 6.46
N HIS A 133 -0.93 -4.49 6.20
CA HIS A 133 0.25 -4.83 6.97
C HIS A 133 1.50 -4.16 6.39
N TYR A 134 2.31 -3.60 7.27
CA TYR A 134 3.55 -2.94 6.91
C TYR A 134 4.67 -3.26 7.91
N CYS A 135 5.87 -2.82 7.55
CA CYS A 135 7.05 -2.89 8.39
C CYS A 135 7.57 -1.47 8.57
N TYR A 136 7.71 -1.05 9.82
CA TYR A 136 8.32 0.23 10.18
C TYR A 136 9.81 0.02 10.42
N TYR A 137 10.65 0.77 9.72
CA TYR A 137 12.11 0.65 9.77
C TYR A 137 12.73 1.85 10.48
N THR A 138 13.65 1.58 11.40
CA THR A 138 14.43 2.57 12.16
C THR A 138 15.88 2.16 12.31
#